data_AF-A0A6P7TSH3-F1
#
_entry.id   AF-A0A6P7TSH3-F1
#
_cell.length_a   1.000
_cell.length_b   1.000
_cell.length_c   1.000
_cell.angle_alpha   90.00
_cell.angle_beta   90.00
_cell.angle_gamma   90.00
#
_symmetry.space_group_name_H-M   'P 1'
#
loop_
_entity.id
_entity.type
_entity.pdbx_description
1 polymer ?
#
loop_
_entity_poly.entity_id
_entity_poly.type
_entity_poly.pdbx_seq_one_letter_code
_entity_poly.pdbx_strand_id
1 'polypeptide(L)'
;MVWEQGSVVIVMLTKLTENADAMCHRYWPEEGSDLYHIYEVHLVSEHIWCDDYLVRSFYLKNLQTNETRTVTQFHFLSWLDLSIPTSVKVLLDFRR
;
A
#
# COMPACT_ATOMS: atom_id res chain seq x y z
N MET A 1 -13.19 2.74 -5.71
CA MET A 1 -12.67 3.95 -5.05
C MET A 1 -11.37 4.45 -5.68
N VAL A 2 -10.27 3.68 -5.64
CA VAL A 2 -8.95 4.12 -6.16
C VAL A 2 -9.02 4.49 -7.65
N TRP A 3 -9.71 3.69 -8.45
CA TRP A 3 -9.87 3.93 -9.89
C TRP A 3 -10.70 5.19 -10.17
N GLU A 4 -11.94 5.21 -9.69
CA GLU A 4 -12.93 6.25 -10.00
C GLU A 4 -12.51 7.63 -9.48
N GLN A 5 -11.76 7.69 -8.38
CA GLN A 5 -11.29 8.95 -7.79
C GLN A 5 -9.96 9.46 -8.39
N GLY A 6 -9.40 8.78 -9.38
CA GLY A 6 -8.12 9.23 -9.95
C GLY A 6 -6.92 9.03 -9.01
N SER A 7 -7.06 8.30 -7.89
CA SER A 7 -6.01 8.17 -6.89
C SER A 7 -4.80 7.42 -7.46
N VAL A 8 -3.62 8.02 -7.29
CA VAL A 8 -2.32 7.47 -7.70
C VAL A 8 -1.43 7.14 -6.51
N VAL A 9 -1.83 7.51 -5.29
CA VAL A 9 -1.10 7.25 -4.06
C VAL A 9 -2.04 6.63 -3.03
N ILE A 10 -1.55 5.58 -2.36
CA ILE A 10 -2.18 4.95 -1.19
C ILE A 10 -1.20 5.09 -0.03
N VAL A 11 -1.69 5.52 1.13
CA VAL A 11 -0.91 5.54 2.37
C VAL A 11 -1.53 4.54 3.34
N MET A 12 -0.80 3.46 3.64
CA MET A 12 -1.19 2.44 4.60
C MET A 12 -0.38 2.63 5.88
N LEU A 13 -1.06 2.87 6.99
CA LEU A 13 -0.46 3.22 8.29
C LEU A 13 -0.60 2.10 9.33
N THR A 14 -0.95 0.89 8.89
CA THR A 14 -1.18 -0.26 9.77
C THR A 14 -0.56 -1.49 9.16
N LYS A 15 -0.06 -2.41 9.99
CA LYS A 15 0.26 -3.78 9.56
C LYS A 15 -1.03 -4.54 9.21
N LEU A 16 -0.87 -5.72 8.59
CA LEU A 16 -2.00 -6.64 8.38
C LEU A 16 -2.48 -7.26 9.70
N THR A 17 -1.53 -7.56 10.60
CA THR A 17 -1.79 -8.15 11.91
C THR A 17 -0.95 -7.45 12.96
N GLU A 18 -1.53 -7.18 14.12
CA GLU A 18 -0.86 -6.62 15.30
C GLU A 18 -1.37 -7.32 16.56
N ASN A 19 -0.48 -7.73 17.46
CA ASN A 19 -0.84 -8.47 18.69
C ASN A 19 -1.77 -9.68 18.46
N ALA A 20 -1.63 -10.36 17.33
CA ALA A 20 -2.50 -11.44 16.83
C ALA A 20 -3.91 -11.03 16.36
N ASP A 21 -4.26 -9.75 16.43
CA ASP A 21 -5.49 -9.20 15.88
C ASP A 21 -5.31 -8.80 14.41
N ALA A 22 -6.32 -9.10 13.58
CA ALA A 22 -6.34 -8.71 12.18
C ALA A 22 -6.74 -7.23 12.04
N MET A 23 -5.80 -6.41 11.58
CA MET A 23 -5.99 -4.96 11.44
C MET A 23 -6.44 -4.57 10.03
N CYS A 24 -5.91 -5.27 9.02
CA CYS A 24 -6.24 -5.00 7.63
C CYS A 24 -6.17 -6.28 6.81
N HIS A 25 -7.15 -6.49 5.92
CA HIS A 25 -7.03 -7.50 4.88
C HIS A 25 -6.07 -7.00 3.80
N ARG A 26 -5.23 -7.90 3.31
CA ARG A 26 -4.37 -7.59 2.17
C ARG A 26 -5.22 -7.40 0.93
N TYR A 27 -5.12 -6.21 0.32
CA TYR A 27 -5.85 -5.81 -0.88
C TYR A 27 -4.93 -5.65 -2.11
N TRP A 28 -3.73 -6.25 -2.05
CA TRP A 28 -2.72 -6.21 -3.10
C TRP A 28 -2.07 -7.60 -3.24
N PRO A 29 -1.54 -7.95 -4.44
CA PRO A 29 -0.84 -9.21 -4.65
C PRO A 29 0.52 -9.24 -3.96
N GLU A 30 0.94 -10.42 -3.47
CA GLU A 30 2.33 -10.64 -3.00
C GLU A 30 3.32 -10.72 -4.15
N GLU A 31 2.92 -11.30 -5.27
CA GLU A 31 3.71 -11.44 -6.48
C GLU A 31 2.80 -11.47 -7.71
N GLY A 32 3.31 -11.07 -8.87
CA GLY A 32 2.52 -11.06 -10.10
C GLY A 32 1.29 -10.16 -9.99
N SER A 33 0.10 -10.75 -10.07
CA SER A 33 -1.16 -10.02 -10.13
C SER A 33 -2.35 -10.71 -9.52
N ASP A 34 -3.26 -9.91 -8.98
CA ASP A 34 -4.57 -10.32 -8.51
C ASP A 34 -5.69 -9.59 -9.27
N LEU A 35 -6.84 -10.26 -9.42
CA LEU A 35 -8.04 -9.68 -10.00
C LEU A 35 -9.05 -9.31 -8.91
N TYR A 36 -9.37 -8.02 -8.81
CA TYR A 36 -10.39 -7.47 -7.93
C TYR A 36 -11.56 -6.97 -8.77
N HIS A 37 -12.58 -7.82 -8.96
CA HIS A 37 -13.70 -7.55 -9.86
C HIS A 37 -13.22 -7.33 -11.32
N ILE A 38 -13.22 -6.08 -11.81
CA ILE A 38 -12.76 -5.69 -13.16
C ILE A 38 -11.37 -5.04 -13.14
N TYR A 39 -10.74 -5.00 -11.96
CA TYR A 39 -9.47 -4.32 -11.74
C TYR A 39 -8.37 -5.36 -11.54
N GLU A 40 -7.49 -5.46 -12.53
CA GLU A 40 -6.30 -6.29 -12.43
C GLU A 40 -5.17 -5.44 -11.83
N VAL A 41 -4.63 -5.88 -10.70
CA VAL A 41 -3.56 -5.18 -9.97
C VAL A 41 -2.30 -6.02 -10.10
N HIS A 42 -1.27 -5.48 -10.74
CA HIS A 42 0.04 -6.11 -10.85
C HIS A 42 1.03 -5.44 -9.89
N LEU A 43 1.75 -6.23 -9.11
CA LEU A 43 2.91 -5.73 -8.35
C LEU A 43 4.10 -5.57 -9.30
N VAL A 44 4.50 -4.32 -9.51
CA VAL A 44 5.64 -3.98 -10.39
C VAL A 44 6.94 -4.00 -9.59
N SER A 45 6.92 -3.42 -8.40
CA SER A 45 8.07 -3.40 -7.52
C SER A 45 7.65 -3.28 -6.06
N GLU A 46 8.45 -3.86 -5.18
CA GLU A 46 8.44 -3.62 -3.74
C GLU A 46 9.85 -3.18 -3.33
N HIS A 47 9.93 -2.07 -2.61
CA HIS A 47 11.18 -1.53 -2.11
C HIS A 47 11.09 -1.33 -0.61
N ILE A 48 11.89 -2.11 0.13
CA ILE A 48 12.04 -1.98 1.58
C ILE A 48 13.08 -0.90 1.83
N TRP A 49 12.66 0.24 2.36
CA TRP A 49 13.56 1.36 2.63
C TRP A 49 14.27 1.22 3.97
N CYS A 50 13.51 0.84 5.00
CA CYS A 50 14.00 0.51 6.33
C CYS A 50 12.97 -0.38 7.03
N ASP A 51 13.23 -0.70 8.29
CA ASP A 51 12.31 -1.49 9.13
C ASP A 51 10.97 -0.78 9.36
N ASP A 52 10.90 0.54 9.13
CA ASP A 52 9.72 1.35 9.42
C ASP A 52 8.74 1.48 8.26
N TYR A 53 9.20 1.35 7.02
CA TYR A 53 8.32 1.45 5.85
C TYR A 53 8.89 0.81 4.59
N LEU A 54 7.97 0.47 3.71
CA LEU A 54 8.24 0.02 2.35
C LEU A 54 7.34 0.75 1.36
N VAL A 55 7.72 0.71 0.10
CA VAL A 55 6.98 1.31 -1.01
C VAL A 55 6.71 0.26 -2.08
N ARG A 56 5.47 0.17 -2.53
CA ARG A 56 5.07 -0.67 -3.66
C ARG A 56 4.62 0.16 -4.83
N SER A 57 4.99 -0.26 -6.03
CA SER A 57 4.45 0.26 -7.27
C SER A 57 3.53 -0.78 -7.89
N PHE A 58 2.31 -0.36 -8.20
CA PHE A 58 1.30 -1.19 -8.83
C PHE A 58 0.97 -0.69 -10.22
N TYR A 59 0.75 -1.62 -11.14
CA TYR A 59 0.09 -1.35 -12.40
C TYR A 59 -1.37 -1.80 -12.29
N LEU A 60 -2.27 -0.82 -12.23
CA LEU A 60 -3.72 -1.03 -12.09
C LEU A 60 -4.36 -0.92 -13.48
N LYS A 61 -5.00 -1.99 -13.94
CA LYS A 61 -5.69 -2.04 -15.23
C LYS A 61 -7.19 -2.23 -15.02
N ASN A 62 -7.99 -1.38 -15.66
CA ASN A 62 -9.42 -1.60 -15.80
C ASN A 62 -9.67 -2.49 -17.03
N LEU A 63 -10.17 -3.71 -16.82
CA LEU A 63 -10.38 -4.69 -17.89
C LEU A 63 -11.56 -4.35 -18.82
N GLN A 64 -12.48 -3.48 -18.39
CA GLN A 64 -13.60 -3.04 -19.23
C GLN A 64 -13.18 -1.95 -20.22
N THR A 65 -12.36 -0.99 -19.76
CA THR A 65 -11.92 0.14 -20.59
C THR A 65 -10.55 -0.08 -21.24
N ASN A 66 -9.78 -1.07 -20.76
CA ASN A 66 -8.36 -1.29 -21.06
C ASN A 66 -7.44 -0.13 -20.68
N GLU A 67 -7.95 0.87 -19.95
CA GLU A 67 -7.13 1.94 -19.40
C GLU A 67 -6.29 1.44 -18.23
N THR A 68 -5.14 2.07 -18.06
CA THR A 68 -4.16 1.66 -17.05
C THR A 68 -3.66 2.86 -16.26
N ARG A 69 -3.21 2.60 -15.03
CA ARG A 69 -2.66 3.61 -14.14
C ARG A 69 -1.60 3.01 -13.24
N THR A 70 -0.52 3.75 -13.01
CA THR A 70 0.45 3.42 -11.97
C THR A 70 -0.04 3.97 -10.63
N VAL A 71 -0.06 3.12 -9.60
CA VAL A 71 -0.44 3.50 -8.23
C VAL A 71 0.71 3.15 -7.29
N THR A 72 1.13 4.10 -6.46
CA THR A 72 2.17 3.88 -5.46
C THR A 72 1.55 3.73 -4.08
N GLN A 73 1.84 2.63 -3.40
CA GLN A 73 1.47 2.43 -2.00
C GLN A 73 2.69 2.67 -1.12
N PHE A 74 2.56 3.59 -0.19
CA PHE A 74 3.48 3.79 0.91
C PHE A 74 2.93 3.08 2.14
N HIS A 75 3.68 2.13 2.67
CA HIS A 75 3.23 1.29 3.79
C HIS A 75 4.15 1.49 4.99
N PHE A 76 3.63 2.22 5.97
CA PHE A 76 4.29 2.49 7.23
C PHE A 76 3.97 1.37 8.22
N LEU A 77 5.01 0.76 8.79
CA LEU A 77 4.95 -0.44 9.63
C LEU A 77 5.17 -0.14 11.11
N SER A 78 5.80 0.98 11.46
CA SER A 78 6.20 1.28 12.85
C SER A 78 5.15 2.03 13.67
N TRP A 79 3.94 2.21 13.14
CA TRP A 79 2.84 2.76 13.92
C TRP A 79 2.24 1.62 14.74
N LEU A 80 2.60 1.55 16.03
CA LEU A 80 2.11 0.54 16.97
C LEU A 80 0.83 1.03 17.66
N ASP A 81 -0.10 0.13 17.91
CA ASP A 81 -1.36 0.44 18.57
C ASP A 81 -1.10 0.95 20.00
N LEU A 82 -1.80 2.03 20.36
CA LEU A 82 -1.69 2.77 21.64
C LEU A 82 -0.41 3.59 21.88
N SER A 83 0.51 3.71 20.90
CA SER A 83 1.67 4.59 21.03
C SER A 83 1.85 5.52 19.82
N ILE A 84 2.29 6.75 20.08
CA ILE A 84 2.82 7.60 19.01
C ILE A 84 4.17 7.04 18.56
N PRO A 85 4.53 7.12 17.27
CA PRO A 85 5.88 6.76 16.83
C PRO A 85 6.93 7.43 17.72
N THR A 86 7.90 6.65 18.21
CA THR A 86 8.93 7.12 19.14
C THR A 86 9.77 8.26 18.55
N SER A 87 9.79 8.39 17.23
CA SER A 87 10.42 9.48 16.51
C SER A 87 9.53 10.02 15.40
N VAL A 88 9.16 11.30 15.51
CA VAL A 88 8.44 12.06 14.46
C VAL A 88 9.27 12.14 13.18
N LYS A 89 10.60 12.03 13.27
CA LYS A 89 11.51 12.08 12.11
C LYS A 89 11.16 10.99 11.08
N VAL A 90 10.84 9.78 11.53
CA VAL A 90 10.55 8.66 10.62
C VAL A 90 9.28 8.92 9.81
N LEU A 91 8.24 9.46 10.45
CA LEU A 91 7.01 9.88 9.77
C LEU A 91 7.26 11.05 8.80
N LEU A 92 8.14 11.99 9.17
CA LEU A 92 8.50 13.12 8.30
C LEU A 92 9.34 12.70 7.09
N ASP A 93 10.23 11.72 7.25
CA ASP A 93 11.02 11.15 6.17
C ASP A 93 10.11 10.36 5.21
N PHE A 94 9.14 9.61 5.74
CA PHE A 94 8.12 8.91 4.95
C PHE A 94 7.23 9.83 4.09
N ARG A 95 7.00 11.07 4.55
CA ARG A 95 6.20 12.06 3.82
C ARG A 95 6.91 12.62 2.57
N ARG A 96 8.25 12.59 2.55
CA ARG A 96 9.07 13.24 1.52
C ARG A 96 9.23 12.37 0.30
#